data_AF-A0A6A6QL70-F1
#
_entry.id   AF-A0A6A6QL70-F1
#
_cell.length_a   1.000
_cell.length_b   1.000
_cell.length_c   1.000
_cell.angle_alpha   90.00
_cell.angle_beta   90.00
_cell.angle_gamma   90.00
#
_symmetry.space_group_name_H-M   'P 1'
#
loop_
_entity.id
_entity.type
_entity.pdbx_description
1 polymer ?
#
loop_
_entity_poly.entity_id
_entity_poly.type
_entity_poly.pdbx_seq_one_letter_code
_entity_poly.pdbx_strand_id
1 'polypeptide(L)'
;MPPQYEIGNTGSSSRNTDVELNFHVGDKRIQLELLTANFEASPALLEEYLLQVKNSDPEYLPPLPEELEKLDDDEEEFDDPVEAFYDWASKPLVPIFLDIPPLDPDRLYTVQDCMYPERLRYTLQVVSDTLVPVPLDPSKGGRCSGVELPPSAKLSDFAFPIYRPDEIHIRLADSDNPANLPPLPRKVYINGQEACFFKRLIWGDVSMTVRELS
;
A
#
# COMPACT_ATOMS: atom_id res chain seq x y z
N MET A 1 3.62 -4.26 -21.71
CA MET A 1 2.71 -3.51 -20.80
C MET A 1 3.38 -3.53 -19.44
N PRO A 2 3.60 -2.38 -18.79
CA PRO A 2 4.17 -2.37 -17.44
C PRO A 2 3.23 -3.14 -16.48
N PRO A 3 3.78 -3.84 -15.48
CA PRO A 3 2.95 -4.54 -14.49
C PRO A 3 2.05 -3.54 -13.77
N GLN A 4 0.75 -3.82 -13.74
CA GLN A 4 -0.22 -2.99 -13.03
C GLN A 4 -0.13 -3.29 -11.54
N TYR A 5 0.30 -2.31 -10.76
CA TYR A 5 0.27 -2.36 -9.31
C TYR A 5 -0.69 -1.28 -8.78
N GLU A 6 -1.12 -1.43 -7.53
CA GLU A 6 -1.83 -0.38 -6.80
C GLU A 6 -0.99 0.09 -5.61
N ILE A 7 -0.98 1.40 -5.38
CA ILE A 7 -0.21 2.03 -4.29
C ILE A 7 -0.93 1.77 -2.97
N GLY A 8 -0.20 1.18 -2.02
CA GLY A 8 -0.61 1.01 -0.64
C GLY A 8 -0.15 2.15 0.25
N ASN A 9 -0.35 2.01 1.56
CA ASN A 9 0.12 3.01 2.53
C ASN A 9 1.65 3.11 2.55
N THR A 10 2.19 4.30 2.29
CA THR A 10 3.60 4.62 2.54
C THR A 10 3.86 4.80 4.04
N GLY A 11 4.96 4.24 4.53
CA GLY A 11 5.46 4.47 5.88
C GLY A 11 6.81 5.18 5.83
N SER A 12 6.90 6.38 6.38
CA SER A 12 8.17 7.07 6.59
C SER A 12 8.32 7.44 8.06
N SER A 13 9.57 7.55 8.50
CA SER A 13 9.92 7.95 9.86
C SER A 13 10.46 9.37 9.85
N SER A 14 10.07 10.20 10.81
CA SER A 14 10.64 11.54 10.96
C SER A 14 12.04 11.56 11.59
N ARG A 15 12.59 10.38 11.91
CA ARG A 15 13.89 10.23 12.61
C ARG A 15 15.04 9.84 11.70
N ASN A 16 14.75 9.30 10.54
CA ASN A 16 15.72 8.81 9.56
C ASN A 16 15.09 8.88 8.17
N THR A 17 15.91 8.76 7.14
CA THR A 17 15.47 8.77 5.74
C THR A 17 15.04 7.40 5.25
N ASP A 18 14.79 6.43 6.14
CA ASP A 18 14.35 5.09 5.75
C ASP A 18 12.84 5.09 5.48
N VAL A 19 12.44 4.42 4.39
CA VAL A 19 11.06 4.44 3.89
C VAL A 19 10.57 3.03 3.63
N GLU A 20 9.29 2.80 3.93
CA GLU A 20 8.53 1.62 3.55
C GLU A 20 7.53 2.00 2.45
N LEU A 21 7.67 1.38 1.28
CA LEU A 21 6.69 1.45 0.20
C LEU A 21 5.88 0.16 0.14
N ASN A 22 4.60 0.24 -0.20
CA ASN A 22 3.71 -0.91 -0.24
C ASN A 22 3.02 -0.99 -1.60
N PHE A 23 3.27 -2.07 -2.33
CA PHE A 23 2.65 -2.34 -3.62
C PHE A 23 1.63 -3.46 -3.48
N HIS A 24 0.50 -3.33 -4.17
CA HIS A 24 -0.51 -4.37 -4.29
C HIS A 24 -0.49 -4.91 -5.73
N VAL A 25 -0.21 -6.20 -5.87
CA VAL A 25 -0.09 -6.88 -7.16
C VAL A 25 -0.85 -8.20 -7.09
N GLY A 26 -1.91 -8.35 -7.89
CA GLY A 26 -2.87 -9.45 -7.78
C GLY A 26 -3.47 -9.52 -6.38
N ASP A 27 -3.34 -10.67 -5.73
CA ASP A 27 -3.76 -10.92 -4.34
C ASP A 27 -2.61 -10.83 -3.32
N LYS A 28 -1.46 -10.29 -3.74
CA LYS A 28 -0.25 -10.16 -2.92
C LYS A 28 0.00 -8.71 -2.52
N ARG A 29 0.61 -8.55 -1.35
CA ARG A 29 1.22 -7.29 -0.92
C ARG A 29 2.73 -7.42 -0.95
N ILE A 30 3.39 -6.49 -1.63
CA ILE A 30 4.84 -6.38 -1.66
C ILE A 30 5.22 -5.19 -0.78
N GLN A 31 5.93 -5.47 0.30
CA GLN A 31 6.46 -4.46 1.21
C GLN A 31 7.94 -4.25 0.88
N LEU A 32 8.27 -3.03 0.47
CA LEU A 32 9.64 -2.65 0.11
C LEU A 32 10.21 -1.76 1.20
N GLU A 33 11.27 -2.24 1.86
CA GLU A 33 12.01 -1.51 2.88
C GLU A 33 13.24 -0.87 2.24
N LEU A 34 13.20 0.44 2.08
CA LEU A 34 14.30 1.25 1.56
C LEU A 34 15.12 1.77 2.73
N LEU A 35 16.31 1.20 2.91
CA LEU A 35 17.24 1.61 3.95
C LEU A 35 18.30 2.49 3.32
N THR A 36 18.51 3.68 3.89
CA THR A 36 19.48 4.66 3.39
C THR A 36 20.87 4.05 3.28
N ALA A 37 21.24 3.22 4.25
CA ALA A 37 22.51 2.50 4.29
C ALA A 37 22.75 1.60 3.06
N ASN A 38 21.70 1.10 2.41
CA ASN A 38 21.83 0.23 1.22
C ASN A 38 22.23 1.01 -0.05
N PHE A 39 22.15 2.34 -0.03
CA PHE A 39 22.49 3.21 -1.15
C PHE A 39 23.88 3.85 -1.02
N GLU A 40 24.50 3.81 0.16
CA GLU A 40 25.80 4.48 0.45
C GLU A 40 26.94 4.02 -0.46
N ALA A 41 26.84 2.83 -1.05
CA ALA A 41 27.83 2.29 -1.98
C ALA A 41 27.86 3.03 -3.34
N SER A 42 26.81 3.78 -3.70
CA SER A 42 26.76 4.59 -4.93
C SER A 42 26.24 5.99 -4.64
N PRO A 43 27.10 7.03 -4.65
CA PRO A 43 26.70 8.40 -4.36
C PRO A 43 25.57 8.93 -5.24
N ALA A 44 25.54 8.54 -6.52
CA ALA A 44 24.51 8.95 -7.46
C ALA A 44 23.13 8.38 -7.10
N LEU A 45 23.05 7.08 -6.80
CA LEU A 45 21.80 6.44 -6.39
C LEU A 45 21.34 6.90 -5.00
N LEU A 46 22.28 7.21 -4.11
CA LEU A 46 21.94 7.80 -2.81
C LEU A 46 21.33 9.20 -2.97
N GLU A 47 21.90 10.04 -3.83
CA GLU A 47 21.35 11.38 -4.11
C GLU A 47 19.95 11.29 -4.72
N GLU A 48 19.76 10.39 -5.69
CA GLU A 48 18.45 10.13 -6.30
C GLU A 48 17.43 9.65 -5.26
N TYR A 49 17.81 8.66 -4.43
CA TYR A 49 16.97 8.17 -3.34
C TYR A 49 16.55 9.28 -2.37
N LEU A 50 17.49 10.09 -1.89
CA LEU A 50 17.21 11.16 -0.94
C LEU A 50 16.33 12.25 -1.55
N LEU A 51 16.45 12.51 -2.85
CA LEU A 51 15.57 13.41 -3.58
C LEU A 51 14.13 12.88 -3.60
N GLN A 52 13.95 11.59 -3.88
CA GLN A 52 12.62 10.95 -3.84
C GLN A 52 12.00 11.01 -2.44
N VAL A 53 12.78 10.70 -1.39
CA VAL A 53 12.32 10.79 0.00
C VAL A 53 11.86 12.21 0.33
N LYS A 54 12.66 13.22 -0.04
CA LYS A 54 12.33 14.64 0.20
C LYS A 54 11.05 15.06 -0.52
N ASN A 55 10.88 14.65 -1.78
CA ASN A 55 9.73 15.05 -2.58
C ASN A 55 8.44 14.33 -2.13
N SER A 56 8.57 13.17 -1.50
CA SER A 56 7.44 12.41 -0.94
C SER A 56 6.95 12.94 0.43
N ASP A 57 7.62 13.93 1.01
CA ASP A 57 7.20 14.53 2.28
C ASP A 57 5.86 15.25 2.12
N PRO A 58 4.85 15.05 3.00
CA PRO A 58 3.57 15.76 2.93
C PRO A 58 3.69 17.30 2.99
N GLU A 59 4.79 17.83 3.52
CA GLU A 59 5.08 19.27 3.55
C GLU A 59 5.83 19.75 2.31
N TYR A 60 6.22 18.85 1.40
CA TYR A 60 6.83 19.22 0.13
C TYR A 60 5.83 19.99 -0.72
N LEU A 61 6.23 21.20 -1.12
CA LEU A 61 5.53 22.00 -2.10
C LEU A 61 6.32 21.93 -3.40
N PRO A 62 5.74 21.40 -4.48
CA PRO A 62 6.41 21.43 -5.77
C PRO A 62 6.64 22.87 -6.23
N PRO A 63 7.67 23.10 -7.06
CA PRO A 63 7.92 24.42 -7.65
C PRO A 63 6.68 24.92 -8.39
N LEU A 64 6.44 26.23 -8.33
CA LEU A 64 5.26 26.83 -8.93
C LEU A 64 5.32 26.74 -10.47
N PRO A 65 4.18 26.67 -11.18
CA PRO A 65 4.14 26.59 -12.64
C PRO A 65 4.96 27.68 -13.36
N GLU A 66 5.03 28.90 -12.81
CA GLU A 66 5.84 30.00 -13.35
C GLU A 66 7.36 29.74 -13.32
N GLU A 67 7.81 28.81 -12.47
CA GLU A 67 9.20 28.31 -12.41
C GLU A 67 9.43 27.11 -13.33
N LEU A 68 8.36 26.35 -13.63
CA LEU A 68 8.35 25.20 -14.55
C LEU A 68 8.24 25.61 -16.02
N GLU A 69 7.53 26.69 -16.35
CA GLU A 69 7.41 27.28 -17.71
C GLU A 69 8.75 27.75 -18.32
N LYS A 70 9.84 27.72 -17.54
CA LYS A 70 11.22 28.02 -18.02
C LYS A 70 12.02 26.76 -18.39
N LEU A 71 11.47 25.58 -18.13
CA LEU A 71 11.92 24.29 -18.62
C LEU A 71 11.00 23.94 -19.80
N ASP A 72 11.55 23.38 -20.87
CA ASP A 72 10.98 23.45 -22.22
C ASP A 72 9.51 22.98 -22.36
N ASP A 73 8.87 23.59 -23.37
CA ASP A 73 7.44 23.63 -23.74
C ASP A 73 6.83 22.29 -24.23
N ASP A 74 7.12 21.18 -23.56
CA ASP A 74 6.53 19.87 -23.85
C ASP A 74 5.75 19.40 -22.62
N GLU A 75 4.43 19.65 -22.56
CA GLU A 75 3.40 19.00 -21.72
C GLU A 75 3.90 18.05 -20.60
N GLU A 76 4.76 18.51 -19.69
CA GLU A 76 5.17 17.72 -18.52
C GLU A 76 4.01 17.80 -17.54
N GLU A 77 3.10 16.83 -17.67
CA GLU A 77 2.12 16.51 -16.65
C GLU A 77 2.86 16.45 -15.32
N PHE A 78 2.41 17.27 -14.36
CA PHE A 78 3.03 17.30 -13.03
C PHE A 78 2.84 15.92 -12.39
N ASP A 79 3.87 15.08 -12.48
CA ASP A 79 3.87 13.75 -11.86
C ASP A 79 3.75 13.93 -10.34
N ASP A 80 2.77 13.26 -9.73
CA ASP A 80 2.64 13.23 -8.28
C ASP A 80 3.96 12.72 -7.69
N PRO A 81 4.65 13.47 -6.81
CA PRO A 81 5.92 13.07 -6.23
C PRO A 81 5.91 11.70 -5.56
N VAL A 82 4.77 11.30 -4.99
CA VAL A 82 4.60 9.96 -4.42
C VAL A 82 4.56 8.93 -5.53
N GLU A 83 3.78 9.14 -6.59
CA GLU A 83 3.72 8.21 -7.72
C GLU A 83 5.09 8.07 -8.42
N ALA A 84 5.81 9.19 -8.62
CA ALA A 84 7.16 9.19 -9.16
C ALA A 84 8.15 8.35 -8.31
N PHE A 85 8.02 8.38 -6.98
CA PHE A 85 8.83 7.55 -6.09
C PHE A 85 8.48 6.07 -6.22
N TYR A 86 7.19 5.72 -6.30
CA TYR A 86 6.74 4.34 -6.54
C TYR A 86 7.22 3.83 -7.90
N ASP A 87 7.19 4.65 -8.94
CA ASP A 87 7.67 4.30 -10.27
C ASP A 87 9.19 4.09 -10.30
N TRP A 88 9.96 4.96 -9.64
CA TRP A 88 11.40 4.74 -9.49
C TRP A 88 11.71 3.44 -8.75
N ALA A 89 11.04 3.19 -7.62
CA ALA A 89 11.30 2.03 -6.77
C ALA A 89 10.79 0.70 -7.37
N SER A 90 9.79 0.75 -8.25
CA SER A 90 9.20 -0.45 -8.88
C SER A 90 10.02 -1.01 -10.04
N LYS A 91 10.84 -0.19 -10.72
CA LYS A 91 11.71 -0.62 -11.84
C LYS A 91 12.47 -1.93 -11.56
N PRO A 92 13.21 -2.09 -10.44
CA PRO A 92 13.90 -3.35 -10.12
C PRO A 92 12.95 -4.50 -9.76
N LEU A 93 11.71 -4.21 -9.38
CA LEU A 93 10.71 -5.20 -8.96
C LEU A 93 9.84 -5.74 -10.11
N VAL A 94 9.91 -5.15 -11.30
CA VAL A 94 9.11 -5.57 -12.47
C VAL A 94 9.14 -7.09 -12.72
N PRO A 95 10.29 -7.79 -12.69
CA PRO A 95 10.30 -9.24 -12.85
C PRO A 95 9.48 -9.98 -11.79
N ILE A 96 9.54 -9.53 -10.54
CA ILE A 96 8.78 -10.11 -9.42
C ILE A 96 7.28 -9.88 -9.63
N PHE A 97 6.88 -8.71 -10.12
CA PHE A 97 5.47 -8.41 -10.36
C PHE A 97 4.89 -9.30 -11.48
N LEU A 98 5.69 -9.60 -12.52
CA LEU A 98 5.27 -10.46 -13.63
C LEU A 98 5.17 -11.93 -13.26
N ASP A 99 5.89 -12.37 -12.22
CA ASP A 99 5.82 -13.74 -11.71
C ASP A 99 4.58 -13.97 -10.83
N ILE A 100 3.89 -12.91 -10.40
CA ILE A 100 2.64 -13.02 -9.62
C ILE A 100 1.49 -13.36 -10.57
N PRO A 101 0.75 -14.46 -10.30
CA PRO A 101 -0.40 -14.81 -11.13
C PRO A 101 -1.49 -13.73 -11.11
N PRO A 102 -2.18 -13.50 -12.23
CA PRO A 102 -3.33 -12.62 -12.25
C PRO A 102 -4.45 -13.16 -11.34
N LEU A 103 -5.35 -12.27 -10.92
CA LEU A 103 -6.54 -12.66 -10.18
C LEU A 103 -7.39 -13.66 -10.96
N ASP A 104 -7.94 -14.63 -10.25
CA ASP A 104 -8.87 -15.61 -10.81
C ASP A 104 -10.28 -15.00 -10.84
N PRO A 105 -10.87 -14.74 -12.03
CA PRO A 105 -12.18 -14.11 -12.13
C PRO A 105 -13.31 -14.97 -11.56
N ASP A 106 -13.10 -16.28 -11.44
CA ASP A 106 -14.08 -17.23 -10.91
C ASP A 106 -13.96 -17.39 -9.37
N ARG A 107 -12.88 -16.88 -8.76
CA ARG A 107 -12.70 -16.90 -7.31
C ARG A 107 -13.57 -15.83 -6.64
N LEU A 108 -14.24 -16.25 -5.57
CA LEU A 108 -14.94 -15.35 -4.66
C LEU A 108 -13.94 -14.73 -3.68
N TYR A 109 -13.49 -13.52 -3.99
CA TYR A 109 -12.63 -12.72 -3.11
C TYR A 109 -13.41 -12.13 -1.94
N THR A 110 -12.73 -11.96 -0.82
CA THR A 110 -13.31 -11.56 0.46
C THR A 110 -12.54 -10.42 1.11
N VAL A 111 -13.13 -9.79 2.13
CA VAL A 111 -12.42 -8.80 2.96
C VAL A 111 -11.19 -9.42 3.63
N GLN A 112 -11.23 -10.72 3.96
CA GLN A 112 -10.07 -11.44 4.49
C GLN A 112 -8.88 -11.36 3.52
N ASP A 113 -9.11 -11.57 2.22
CA ASP A 113 -8.06 -11.55 1.19
C ASP A 113 -7.44 -10.15 1.04
N CYS A 114 -8.25 -9.09 1.08
CA CYS A 114 -7.75 -7.70 1.01
C CYS A 114 -7.00 -7.26 2.27
N MET A 115 -7.47 -7.68 3.45
CA MET A 115 -6.96 -7.21 4.75
C MET A 115 -5.74 -8.00 5.22
N TYR A 116 -5.63 -9.26 4.81
CA TYR A 116 -4.55 -10.17 5.19
C TYR A 116 -3.93 -10.85 3.96
N PRO A 117 -3.51 -10.09 2.93
CA PRO A 117 -2.86 -10.68 1.78
C PRO A 117 -1.53 -11.31 2.19
N GLU A 118 -1.11 -12.31 1.43
CA GLU A 118 0.24 -12.83 1.54
C GLU A 118 1.24 -11.69 1.30
N ARG A 119 2.22 -11.57 2.21
CA ARG A 119 3.19 -10.47 2.19
C ARG A 119 4.55 -10.96 1.74
N LEU A 120 5.03 -10.37 0.66
CA LEU A 120 6.41 -10.54 0.19
C LEU A 120 7.21 -9.31 0.63
N ARG A 121 8.35 -9.51 1.28
CA ARG A 121 9.19 -8.43 1.79
C ARG A 121 10.48 -8.36 1.01
N TYR A 122 10.86 -7.15 0.61
CA TYR A 122 12.09 -6.89 -0.12
C TYR A 122 12.78 -5.64 0.41
N THR A 123 14.06 -5.53 0.11
CA THR A 123 14.81 -4.28 0.13
C THR A 123 15.48 -4.07 -1.21
N LEU A 124 15.95 -2.86 -1.50
CA LEU A 124 16.84 -2.61 -2.63
C LEU A 124 18.28 -2.50 -2.14
N GLN A 125 19.21 -3.09 -2.89
CA GLN A 125 20.64 -2.93 -2.68
C GLN A 125 21.31 -2.45 -3.95
N VAL A 126 22.40 -1.69 -3.78
CA VAL A 126 23.26 -1.30 -4.88
C VAL A 126 24.24 -2.43 -5.19
N VAL A 127 24.19 -2.94 -6.41
CA VAL A 127 25.17 -3.88 -6.98
C VAL A 127 25.67 -3.31 -8.30
N SER A 128 26.96 -2.97 -8.37
CA SER A 128 27.58 -2.42 -9.58
C SER A 128 26.81 -1.24 -10.17
N ASP A 129 26.47 -0.24 -9.33
CA ASP A 129 25.69 0.95 -9.69
C ASP A 129 24.28 0.68 -10.25
N THR A 130 23.70 -0.48 -9.92
CA THR A 130 22.32 -0.81 -10.25
C THR A 130 21.56 -1.25 -9.01
N LEU A 131 20.25 -0.99 -8.97
CA LEU A 131 19.38 -1.43 -7.90
C LEU A 131 18.92 -2.86 -8.15
N VAL A 132 19.13 -3.73 -7.17
CA VAL A 132 18.64 -5.11 -7.20
C VAL A 132 17.73 -5.37 -6.01
N PRO A 133 16.59 -6.05 -6.21
CA PRO A 133 15.72 -6.42 -5.11
C PRO A 133 16.29 -7.62 -4.36
N VAL A 134 16.31 -7.53 -3.04
CA VAL A 134 16.78 -8.60 -2.15
C VAL A 134 15.63 -9.02 -1.23
N PRO A 135 15.24 -10.32 -1.22
CA PRO A 135 14.17 -10.78 -0.36
C PRO A 135 14.56 -10.67 1.11
N LEU A 136 13.61 -10.26 1.93
CA LEU A 136 13.72 -10.23 3.37
C LEU A 136 12.92 -11.38 3.97
N ASP A 137 13.35 -11.87 5.14
CA ASP A 137 12.60 -12.90 5.85
C ASP A 137 11.16 -12.44 6.12
N PRO A 138 10.16 -13.32 5.99
CA PRO A 138 8.80 -12.98 6.37
C PRO A 138 8.79 -12.63 7.86
N SER A 139 8.41 -11.39 8.20
CA SER A 139 8.23 -11.03 9.60
C SER A 139 6.98 -11.74 10.12
N LYS A 140 7.05 -12.27 11.35
CA LYS A 140 5.89 -12.87 12.04
C LYS A 140 4.85 -11.82 12.50
N GLY A 141 5.05 -10.55 12.15
CA GLY A 141 4.26 -9.42 12.62
C GLY A 141 3.30 -8.90 11.55
N GLY A 142 2.09 -9.46 11.51
CA GLY A 142 0.96 -8.76 10.91
C GLY A 142 0.55 -7.61 11.81
N ARG A 143 0.35 -6.40 11.27
CA ARG A 143 -0.38 -5.37 12.02
C ARG A 143 -1.79 -5.91 12.25
N CYS A 144 -2.21 -6.03 13.51
CA CYS A 144 -3.61 -6.32 13.81
C CYS A 144 -4.46 -5.20 13.23
N SER A 145 -5.33 -5.53 12.30
CA SER A 145 -6.38 -4.62 11.84
C SER A 145 -7.55 -4.68 12.81
N GLY A 146 -8.21 -3.55 13.04
CA GLY A 146 -9.31 -3.43 13.99
C GLY A 146 -8.92 -2.80 15.32
N VAL A 147 -9.88 -2.83 16.24
CA VAL A 147 -9.81 -2.19 17.54
C VAL A 147 -10.00 -3.25 18.61
N GLU A 148 -9.13 -3.24 19.61
CA GLU A 148 -9.34 -4.03 20.81
C GLU A 148 -10.36 -3.30 21.70
N LEU A 149 -11.56 -3.87 21.80
CA LEU A 149 -12.61 -3.31 22.66
C LEU A 149 -12.20 -3.42 24.13
N PRO A 150 -12.57 -2.43 24.97
CA PRO A 150 -12.30 -2.51 26.40
C PRO A 150 -13.01 -3.74 26.99
N PRO A 151 -12.47 -4.38 28.04
CA PRO A 151 -13.07 -5.58 28.65
C PRO A 151 -14.52 -5.40 29.11
N SER A 152 -14.94 -4.16 29.34
CA SER A 152 -16.30 -3.78 29.72
C SER A 152 -17.31 -3.76 28.57
N ALA A 153 -16.85 -3.72 27.32
CA ALA A 153 -17.70 -3.72 26.13
C ALA A 153 -17.64 -5.11 25.46
N LYS A 154 -18.72 -5.89 25.56
CA LYS A 154 -18.79 -7.18 24.87
C LYS A 154 -19.50 -7.00 23.54
N LEU A 155 -19.05 -7.74 22.53
CA LEU A 155 -19.73 -7.78 21.23
C LEU A 155 -21.20 -8.20 21.34
N SER A 156 -21.54 -9.01 22.35
CA SER A 156 -22.92 -9.42 22.65
C SER A 156 -23.82 -8.28 23.12
N ASP A 157 -23.25 -7.16 23.54
CA ASP A 157 -23.99 -6.02 24.09
C ASP A 157 -24.58 -5.16 22.96
N PHE A 158 -24.18 -5.41 21.71
CA PHE A 158 -24.57 -4.64 20.54
C PHE A 158 -25.56 -5.43 19.66
N ALA A 159 -26.54 -4.74 19.07
CA ALA A 159 -27.58 -5.34 18.23
C ALA A 159 -27.15 -5.56 16.77
N PHE A 160 -25.88 -5.30 16.44
CA PHE A 160 -25.38 -5.42 15.08
C PHE A 160 -25.07 -6.88 14.72
N PRO A 161 -25.39 -7.32 13.49
CA PRO A 161 -24.92 -8.61 13.01
C PRO A 161 -23.39 -8.62 12.95
N ILE A 162 -22.80 -9.75 13.33
CA ILE A 162 -21.35 -9.95 13.33
C ILE A 162 -21.04 -10.91 12.19
N TYR A 163 -20.13 -10.48 11.32
CA TYR A 163 -19.63 -11.27 10.20
C TYR A 163 -18.13 -11.47 10.35
N ARG A 164 -17.66 -12.63 9.94
CA ARG A 164 -16.24 -12.89 9.76
C ARG A 164 -15.77 -12.25 8.45
N PRO A 165 -14.49 -11.85 8.33
CA PRO A 165 -13.99 -11.23 7.11
C PRO A 165 -14.09 -12.13 5.86
N ASP A 166 -14.11 -13.45 6.03
CA ASP A 166 -14.29 -14.45 4.96
C ASP A 166 -15.75 -14.62 4.51
N GLU A 167 -16.72 -14.04 5.23
CA GLU A 167 -18.16 -14.03 4.86
C GLU A 167 -18.55 -12.77 4.05
N ILE A 168 -17.66 -11.77 4.01
CA ILE A 168 -17.87 -10.50 3.34
C ILE A 168 -17.11 -10.50 2.02
N HIS A 169 -17.84 -10.41 0.91
CA HIS A 169 -17.31 -10.58 -0.43
C HIS A 169 -16.90 -9.25 -1.07
N ILE A 170 -15.91 -9.32 -1.95
CA ILE A 170 -15.44 -8.24 -2.82
C ILE A 170 -15.78 -8.61 -4.25
N ARG A 171 -16.23 -7.64 -5.05
CA ARG A 171 -16.45 -7.82 -6.49
C ARG A 171 -15.39 -7.03 -7.26
N LEU A 172 -14.59 -7.73 -8.06
CA LEU A 172 -13.54 -7.11 -8.87
C LEU A 172 -14.08 -6.07 -9.86
N ALA A 173 -15.30 -6.28 -10.37
CA ALA A 173 -15.97 -5.37 -11.29
C ALA A 173 -16.30 -3.99 -10.68
N ASP A 174 -16.30 -3.86 -9.35
CA ASP A 174 -16.48 -2.58 -8.66
C ASP A 174 -15.14 -1.90 -8.30
N SER A 175 -13.99 -2.49 -8.67
CA SER A 175 -12.65 -1.93 -8.43
C SER A 175 -12.22 -1.01 -9.56
N ASP A 176 -11.55 0.10 -9.22
CA ASP A 176 -10.93 1.01 -10.20
C ASP A 176 -9.78 0.32 -10.96
N ASN A 177 -9.13 -0.67 -10.33
CA ASN A 177 -8.13 -1.53 -10.95
C ASN A 177 -8.53 -3.00 -10.74
N PRO A 178 -9.20 -3.65 -11.71
CA PRO A 178 -9.65 -5.04 -11.56
C PRO A 178 -8.51 -6.06 -11.62
N ALA A 179 -7.28 -5.66 -11.94
CA ALA A 179 -6.11 -6.55 -11.94
C ALA A 179 -5.57 -6.82 -10.53
N ASN A 180 -5.93 -5.99 -9.54
CA ASN A 180 -5.42 -6.05 -8.17
C ASN A 180 -6.57 -6.05 -7.15
N LEU A 181 -6.35 -6.72 -6.01
CA LEU A 181 -7.25 -6.56 -4.87
C LEU A 181 -6.99 -5.21 -4.22
N PRO A 182 -8.06 -4.44 -3.92
CA PRO A 182 -7.87 -3.12 -3.33
C PRO A 182 -7.26 -3.24 -1.94
N PRO A 183 -6.29 -2.37 -1.58
CA PRO A 183 -5.66 -2.32 -0.26
C PRO A 183 -6.68 -1.98 0.84
N LEU A 184 -7.75 -1.27 0.47
CA LEU A 184 -8.88 -0.97 1.33
C LEU A 184 -10.17 -1.00 0.49
N PRO A 185 -10.94 -2.11 0.52
CA PRO A 185 -12.19 -2.17 -0.21
C PRO A 185 -13.18 -1.16 0.37
N ARG A 186 -13.73 -0.25 -0.44
CA ARG A 186 -14.73 0.73 0.01
C ARG A 186 -16.16 0.18 -0.04
N LYS A 187 -16.43 -0.72 -0.97
CA LYS A 187 -17.73 -1.35 -1.23
C LYS A 187 -17.58 -2.85 -1.09
N VAL A 188 -18.43 -3.46 -0.28
CA VAL A 188 -18.37 -4.89 0.07
C VAL A 188 -19.76 -5.51 0.02
N TYR A 189 -19.83 -6.84 -0.04
CA TYR A 189 -21.07 -7.57 -0.20
C TYR A 189 -21.24 -8.67 0.86
N ILE A 190 -22.21 -8.51 1.74
CA ILE A 190 -22.54 -9.53 2.74
C ILE A 190 -23.26 -10.67 2.03
N ASN A 191 -22.76 -11.90 2.17
CA ASN A 191 -23.28 -13.09 1.48
C ASN A 191 -23.44 -12.92 -0.04
N GLY A 192 -22.65 -12.03 -0.66
CA GLY A 192 -22.67 -11.76 -2.09
C GLY A 192 -23.88 -10.98 -2.60
N GLN A 193 -24.78 -10.49 -1.73
CA GLN A 193 -26.06 -9.88 -2.13
C GLN A 193 -26.19 -8.41 -1.71
N GLU A 194 -26.01 -8.13 -0.41
CA GLU A 194 -26.25 -6.79 0.13
C GLU A 194 -24.98 -5.95 0.04
N ALA A 195 -25.05 -4.84 -0.71
CA ALA A 195 -23.94 -3.91 -0.84
C ALA A 195 -23.84 -3.00 0.40
N CYS A 196 -22.65 -2.94 1.00
CA CYS A 196 -22.36 -2.11 2.16
C CYS A 196 -21.09 -1.27 1.93
N PHE A 197 -20.99 -0.16 2.63
CA PHE A 197 -19.74 0.58 2.72
C PHE A 197 -18.86 -0.01 3.83
N PHE A 198 -17.59 -0.24 3.52
CA PHE A 198 -16.63 -0.74 4.49
C PHE A 198 -15.79 0.41 5.04
N LYS A 199 -15.78 0.53 6.36
CA LYS A 199 -14.94 1.46 7.10
C LYS A 199 -13.96 0.65 7.95
N ARG A 200 -12.67 0.78 7.66
CA ARG A 200 -11.62 0.17 8.48
C ARG A 200 -11.41 1.00 9.73
N LEU A 201 -11.44 0.33 10.89
CA LEU A 201 -11.02 0.88 12.17
C LEU A 201 -9.58 0.43 12.45
N ILE A 202 -8.75 1.34 12.96
CA ILE A 202 -7.35 1.06 13.32
C ILE A 202 -7.16 1.07 14.84
N TRP A 203 -6.05 0.50 15.32
CA TRP A 203 -5.80 0.25 16.75
C TRP A 203 -6.00 1.48 17.68
N GLY A 204 -5.83 2.70 17.17
CA GLY A 204 -6.05 3.95 17.93
C GLY A 204 -7.52 4.40 18.05
N ASP A 205 -8.44 3.80 17.31
CA ASP A 205 -9.83 4.27 17.17
C ASP A 205 -10.76 3.82 18.30
N VAL A 206 -10.23 3.43 19.46
CA VAL A 206 -11.00 2.81 20.56
C VAL A 206 -12.19 3.67 20.96
N SER A 207 -11.98 4.95 21.29
CA SER A 207 -13.04 5.84 21.76
C SER A 207 -14.12 6.09 20.70
N MET A 208 -13.72 6.22 19.44
CA MET A 208 -14.66 6.40 18.33
C MET A 208 -15.49 5.13 18.11
N THR A 209 -14.84 3.97 18.15
CA THR A 209 -15.48 2.66 17.98
C THR A 209 -16.49 2.39 19.06
N VAL A 210 -16.13 2.62 20.33
CA VAL A 210 -17.06 2.43 21.46
C VAL A 210 -18.28 3.34 21.31
N ARG A 211 -18.11 4.60 20.87
CA ARG A 211 -19.22 5.53 20.62
C ARG A 211 -20.09 5.14 19.43
N GLU A 212 -19.50 4.56 18.37
CA GLU A 212 -20.26 4.10 17.19
C GLU A 212 -21.03 2.81 17.47
N LEU A 213 -20.56 1.98 18.41
CA LEU A 213 -21.23 0.75 18.80
C LEU A 213 -22.33 0.97 19.85
N SER A 214 -22.21 1.98 20.74
CA SER A 214 -23.19 2.34 21.78
C SER A 214 -24.42 3.07 21.25
#